data_AF-A0AAJ6BLB0-F1
#
_entry.id   AF-A0AAJ6BLB0-F1
#
_cell.length_a   1.000
_cell.length_b   1.000
_cell.length_c   1.000
_cell.angle_alpha   90.00
_cell.angle_beta   90.00
_cell.angle_gamma   90.00
#
_symmetry.space_group_name_H-M   'P 1'
#
loop_
_entity.id
_entity.type
_entity.pdbx_description
1 polymer ?
#
loop_
_entity_poly.entity_id
_entity_poly.type
_entity_poly.pdbx_seq_one_letter_code
_entity_poly.pdbx_strand_id
1 'polypeptide(L)'
;MRSPLAVGLALLLCGMAPSSQEGPPDKHIREFSQDGWTVQTDVSGKGAVLCAWTLYDTMAIIGETCHRNRDAALREELRDGVGRIENFIMANSRTPVSRQGLDDARRQRRAELDRGLCRQRDAVEMYRALREQGPEAVRSNIDDLLSIPREPVMNPCL
;
A
#
# COMPACT_ATOMS: atom_id res chain seq x y z
N MET A 1 -43.40 -28.60 -56.04
CA MET A 1 -43.90 -28.27 -54.69
C MET A 1 -42.71 -28.06 -53.77
N ARG A 2 -42.60 -26.87 -53.15
CA ARG A 2 -41.79 -26.48 -51.95
C ARG A 2 -40.26 -26.66 -52.05
N SER A 3 -39.37 -25.83 -51.54
CA SER A 3 -39.25 -24.43 -51.08
C SER A 3 -37.77 -24.33 -50.62
N PRO A 4 -37.00 -23.26 -50.90
CA PRO A 4 -35.74 -23.01 -50.22
C PRO A 4 -35.93 -21.86 -49.22
N LEU A 5 -35.60 -22.05 -47.94
CA LEU A 5 -35.41 -20.94 -47.01
C LEU A 5 -34.30 -21.29 -46.02
N ALA A 6 -33.25 -20.48 -46.07
CA ALA A 6 -32.17 -20.41 -45.11
C ALA A 6 -32.69 -19.93 -43.75
N VAL A 7 -32.17 -20.50 -42.66
CA VAL A 7 -32.17 -19.84 -41.35
C VAL A 7 -30.83 -20.14 -40.68
N GLY A 8 -29.95 -19.13 -40.70
CA GLY A 8 -28.79 -19.09 -39.83
C GLY A 8 -29.25 -18.85 -38.40
N LEU A 9 -28.89 -19.75 -37.49
CA LEU A 9 -29.16 -19.58 -36.06
C LEU A 9 -27.88 -19.09 -35.38
N ALA A 10 -27.96 -17.87 -34.86
CA ALA A 10 -26.90 -17.17 -34.16
C ALA A 10 -26.52 -17.87 -32.85
N LEU A 11 -25.21 -18.11 -32.68
CA LEU A 11 -24.58 -18.46 -31.41
C LEU A 11 -24.63 -17.26 -30.47
N LEU A 12 -25.63 -17.22 -29.59
CA LEU A 12 -25.64 -16.36 -28.40
C LEU A 12 -24.71 -16.98 -27.34
N LEU A 13 -23.43 -16.64 -27.40
CA LEU A 13 -22.53 -16.77 -26.26
C LEU A 13 -22.81 -15.61 -25.31
N CYS A 14 -23.76 -15.82 -24.39
CA CYS A 14 -23.86 -14.98 -23.19
C CYS A 14 -22.55 -15.16 -22.40
N GLY A 15 -21.67 -14.17 -22.51
CA GLY A 15 -20.51 -14.04 -21.63
C GLY A 15 -20.99 -13.88 -20.20
N MET A 16 -20.84 -14.93 -19.39
CA MET A 16 -20.89 -14.81 -17.95
C MET A 16 -19.63 -14.06 -17.52
N ALA A 17 -19.79 -12.79 -17.12
CA ALA A 17 -18.75 -12.09 -16.39
C ALA A 17 -18.42 -12.87 -15.11
N PRO A 18 -17.15 -13.10 -14.77
CA PRO A 18 -16.79 -13.76 -13.52
C PRO A 18 -17.24 -12.83 -12.37
N SER A 19 -18.22 -13.31 -11.60
CA SER A 19 -18.57 -12.73 -10.32
C SER A 19 -17.35 -12.81 -9.41
N SER A 20 -16.66 -11.69 -9.22
CA SER A 20 -15.68 -11.54 -8.13
C SER A 20 -16.37 -11.94 -6.84
N GLN A 21 -15.95 -13.06 -6.24
CA GLN A 21 -16.39 -13.42 -4.91
C GLN A 21 -15.73 -12.44 -3.93
N GLU A 22 -16.42 -11.35 -3.65
CA GLU A 22 -16.04 -10.44 -2.58
C GLU A 22 -16.26 -11.17 -1.26
N GLY A 23 -15.17 -11.45 -0.55
CA GLY A 23 -15.24 -11.91 0.83
C GLY A 23 -16.03 -10.91 1.70
N PRO A 24 -16.46 -11.32 2.91
CA PRO A 24 -17.20 -10.43 3.79
C PRO A 24 -16.41 -9.13 4.03
N PRO A 25 -17.09 -7.97 4.09
CA PRO A 25 -16.43 -6.70 4.33
C PRO A 25 -15.64 -6.72 5.63
N ASP A 26 -14.43 -6.16 5.61
CA ASP A 26 -13.59 -6.07 6.80
C ASP A 26 -14.23 -5.10 7.79
N LYS A 27 -14.51 -5.56 9.00
CA LYS A 27 -15.14 -4.76 10.08
C LYS A 27 -14.29 -3.55 10.50
N HIS A 28 -13.00 -3.55 10.19
CA HIS A 28 -12.08 -2.46 10.46
C HIS A 28 -12.03 -1.43 9.34
N ILE A 29 -12.72 -1.66 8.22
CA ILE A 29 -12.76 -0.76 7.07
C ILE A 29 -14.17 -0.22 6.87
N ARG A 30 -14.26 1.11 6.75
CA ARG A 30 -15.46 1.77 6.24
C ARG A 30 -15.25 2.16 4.79
N GLU A 31 -16.22 1.82 3.97
CA GLU A 31 -16.25 2.19 2.57
C GLU A 31 -17.32 3.27 2.36
N PHE A 32 -16.93 4.34 1.67
CA PHE A 32 -17.84 5.40 1.21
C PHE A 32 -17.69 5.54 -0.29
N SER A 33 -18.83 5.48 -1.00
CA SER A 33 -18.85 5.58 -2.46
C SER A 33 -19.75 6.75 -2.88
N GLN A 34 -19.21 7.69 -3.64
CA GLN A 34 -19.94 8.84 -4.19
C GLN A 34 -19.41 9.19 -5.59
N ASP A 35 -20.33 9.43 -6.53
CA ASP A 35 -20.02 9.86 -7.91
C ASP A 35 -18.99 8.97 -8.64
N GLY A 36 -19.03 7.66 -8.38
CA GLY A 36 -18.14 6.67 -9.00
C GLY A 36 -16.77 6.51 -8.33
N TRP A 37 -16.50 7.24 -7.25
CA TRP A 37 -15.30 7.11 -6.44
C TRP A 37 -15.59 6.31 -5.17
N THR A 38 -14.78 5.29 -4.91
CA THR A 38 -14.81 4.51 -3.67
C THR A 38 -13.63 4.91 -2.79
N VAL A 39 -13.92 5.30 -1.55
CA VAL A 39 -12.92 5.62 -0.53
C VAL A 39 -13.05 4.62 0.60
N GLN A 40 -11.95 3.93 0.89
CA GLN A 40 -11.86 3.06 2.05
C GLN A 40 -11.06 3.74 3.16
N THR A 41 -11.59 3.64 4.38
CA THR A 41 -11.04 4.26 5.59
C THR A 41 -10.88 3.21 6.69
N ASP A 42 -9.69 3.13 7.25
CA ASP A 42 -9.38 2.37 8.43
C ASP A 42 -10.04 3.01 9.66
N VAL A 43 -10.85 2.23 10.37
CA VAL A 43 -11.50 2.61 11.62
C VAL A 43 -11.08 1.71 12.79
N SER A 44 -9.98 0.98 12.65
CA SER A 44 -9.41 0.15 13.73
C SER A 44 -8.85 0.97 14.88
N GLY A 45 -8.55 2.26 14.64
CA GLY A 45 -7.82 3.12 15.57
C GLY A 45 -6.30 2.92 15.54
N LYS A 46 -5.78 2.02 14.68
CA LYS A 46 -4.34 1.75 14.51
C LYS A 46 -3.70 2.46 13.31
N GLY A 47 -4.51 3.12 12.48
CA GLY A 47 -4.05 3.86 11.30
C GLY A 47 -4.03 3.01 10.02
N ALA A 48 -3.94 3.69 8.87
CA ALA A 48 -4.05 3.06 7.56
C ALA A 48 -2.71 2.49 7.08
N VAL A 49 -2.70 1.19 6.76
CA VAL A 49 -1.45 0.46 6.48
C VAL A 49 -0.78 0.91 5.17
N LEU A 50 -1.53 1.16 4.08
CA LEU A 50 -0.90 1.61 2.82
C LEU A 50 -0.34 3.03 2.94
N CYS A 51 -1.00 3.87 3.75
CA CYS A 51 -0.48 5.19 4.08
C CYS A 51 0.86 5.08 4.83
N ALA A 52 0.86 4.33 5.92
CA ALA A 52 2.04 4.16 6.75
C ALA A 52 3.20 3.53 5.98
N TRP A 53 2.94 2.53 5.13
CA TRP A 53 3.93 1.96 4.22
C TRP A 53 4.57 3.03 3.34
N THR A 54 3.75 3.90 2.73
CA THR A 54 4.21 5.02 1.91
C THR A 54 5.13 5.96 2.69
N LEU A 55 4.77 6.31 3.93
CA LEU A 55 5.56 7.19 4.78
C LEU A 55 6.88 6.54 5.20
N TYR A 56 6.85 5.33 5.75
CA TYR A 56 8.05 4.62 6.22
C TYR A 56 9.00 4.28 5.07
N ASP A 57 8.49 3.90 3.89
CA ASP A 57 9.31 3.67 2.71
C ASP A 57 10.00 4.96 2.23
N THR A 58 9.28 6.08 2.22
CA THR A 58 9.87 7.40 1.90
C THR A 58 11.01 7.73 2.87
N MET A 59 10.83 7.48 4.17
CA MET A 59 11.87 7.70 5.19
C MET A 59 13.06 6.76 5.03
N ALA A 60 12.83 5.50 4.65
CA ALA A 60 13.88 4.55 4.33
C ALA A 60 14.71 5.03 3.13
N ILE A 61 14.05 5.51 2.06
CA ILE A 61 14.71 6.09 0.88
C ILE A 61 15.55 7.30 1.28
N ILE A 62 15.02 8.23 2.07
CA ILE A 62 15.77 9.41 2.57
C ILE A 62 16.99 8.98 3.39
N GLY A 63 16.83 8.01 4.30
CA GLY A 63 17.93 7.50 5.11
C GLY A 63 19.06 6.89 4.28
N GLU A 64 18.71 6.08 3.28
CA GLU A 64 19.68 5.44 2.38
C GLU A 64 20.38 6.41 1.42
N THR A 65 19.66 7.43 0.95
CA THR A 65 20.19 8.40 -0.02
C THR A 65 20.96 9.53 0.67
N CYS A 66 20.42 10.09 1.75
CA CYS A 66 20.93 11.32 2.38
C CYS A 66 21.73 11.07 3.67
N HIS A 67 21.59 9.89 4.29
CA HIS A 67 22.21 9.54 5.57
C HIS A 67 23.05 8.23 5.48
N ARG A 68 23.60 7.92 4.30
CA ARG A 68 24.31 6.64 4.03
C ARG A 68 25.43 6.26 5.01
N ASN A 69 26.07 7.25 5.63
CA ASN A 69 27.15 7.02 6.60
C ASN A 69 26.78 7.42 8.03
N ARG A 70 25.48 7.56 8.32
CA ARG A 70 24.92 7.93 9.64
C ARG A 70 23.74 7.03 9.98
N ASP A 71 23.34 7.07 11.25
CA ASP A 71 22.06 6.55 11.73
C ASP A 71 21.82 5.06 11.39
N ALA A 72 22.88 4.24 11.43
CA ALA A 72 22.87 2.86 10.93
C ALA A 72 21.72 2.01 11.54
N ALA A 73 21.55 2.06 12.86
CA ALA A 73 20.49 1.33 13.56
C ALA A 73 19.08 1.77 13.14
N LEU A 74 18.87 3.08 12.91
CA LEU A 74 17.59 3.59 12.44
C LEU A 74 17.30 3.17 11.01
N ARG A 75 18.30 3.20 10.13
CA ARG A 75 18.15 2.81 8.73
C ARG A 75 17.88 1.33 8.57
N GLU A 76 18.53 0.50 9.38
CA GLU A 76 18.24 -0.92 9.47
C GLU A 76 16.80 -1.16 9.93
N GLU A 77 16.36 -0.51 11.01
CA GLU A 77 14.98 -0.66 11.48
C GLU A 77 13.94 -0.17 10.46
N LEU A 78 14.19 0.93 9.75
CA LEU A 78 13.30 1.42 8.69
C LEU A 78 13.15 0.40 7.56
N ARG A 79 14.27 -0.19 7.11
CA ARG A 79 14.26 -1.23 6.06
C ARG A 79 13.49 -2.47 6.53
N ASP A 80 13.79 -2.95 7.74
CA ASP A 80 13.18 -4.15 8.28
C ASP A 80 11.68 -3.93 8.58
N GLY A 81 11.34 -2.76 9.13
CA GLY A 81 9.96 -2.31 9.36
C GLY A 81 9.13 -2.23 8.09
N VAL A 82 9.67 -1.64 7.01
CA VAL A 82 9.00 -1.63 5.69
C VAL A 82 8.74 -3.05 5.20
N GLY A 83 9.72 -3.95 5.33
CA GLY A 83 9.55 -5.37 4.98
C GLY A 83 8.43 -6.07 5.77
N ARG A 84 8.27 -5.74 7.07
CA ARG A 84 7.17 -6.25 7.91
C ARG A 84 5.80 -5.72 7.45
N ILE A 85 5.71 -4.43 7.10
CA ILE A 85 4.48 -3.84 6.56
C ILE A 85 4.12 -4.49 5.22
N GLU A 86 5.08 -4.72 4.33
CA GLU A 86 4.84 -5.39 3.04
C GLU A 86 4.34 -6.82 3.19
N ASN A 87 4.91 -7.58 4.14
CA ASN A 87 4.41 -8.90 4.48
C ASN A 87 2.96 -8.86 4.94
N PHE A 88 2.61 -7.86 5.77
CA PHE A 88 1.24 -7.65 6.18
C PHE A 88 0.33 -7.31 5.00
N ILE A 89 0.75 -6.42 4.10
CA ILE A 89 -0.03 -6.06 2.90
C ILE A 89 -0.32 -7.30 2.07
N MET A 90 0.69 -8.09 1.72
CA MET A 90 0.49 -9.31 0.92
C MET A 90 -0.40 -10.35 1.61
N ALA A 91 -0.33 -10.45 2.94
CA ALA A 91 -1.12 -11.40 3.71
C ALA A 91 -2.59 -10.99 3.90
N ASN A 92 -2.90 -9.69 3.86
CA ASN A 92 -4.21 -9.17 4.25
C ASN A 92 -4.95 -8.42 3.13
N SER A 93 -4.39 -8.29 1.93
CA SER A 93 -5.07 -7.62 0.80
C SER A 93 -6.13 -8.53 0.17
N ARG A 94 -7.35 -8.03 0.02
CA ARG A 94 -8.44 -8.71 -0.70
C ARG A 94 -8.11 -8.93 -2.16
N THR A 95 -7.50 -7.92 -2.79
CA THR A 95 -6.89 -8.07 -4.11
C THR A 95 -5.45 -8.53 -3.94
N PRO A 96 -5.04 -9.69 -4.46
CA PRO A 96 -3.70 -10.19 -4.25
C PRO A 96 -2.61 -9.20 -4.71
N VAL A 97 -1.71 -8.88 -3.79
CA VAL A 97 -0.53 -8.05 -4.05
C VAL A 97 0.71 -8.94 -4.07
N SER A 98 1.57 -8.78 -5.08
CA SER A 98 2.82 -9.55 -5.18
C SER A 98 4.00 -8.77 -4.63
N ARG A 99 5.04 -9.49 -4.17
CA ARG A 99 6.33 -8.89 -3.79
C ARG A 99 6.88 -8.02 -4.91
N GLN A 100 6.86 -8.52 -6.15
CA GLN A 100 7.34 -7.78 -7.32
C GLN A 100 6.58 -6.47 -7.50
N GLY A 101 5.25 -6.46 -7.32
CA GLY A 101 4.45 -5.24 -7.43
C GLY A 101 4.82 -4.19 -6.37
N LEU A 102 5.09 -4.62 -5.13
CA LEU A 102 5.58 -3.73 -4.07
C LEU A 102 6.98 -3.21 -4.39
N ASP A 103 7.90 -4.07 -4.84
CA ASP A 103 9.25 -3.67 -5.24
C ASP A 103 9.22 -2.66 -6.40
N ASP A 104 8.32 -2.84 -7.37
CA ASP A 104 8.14 -1.94 -8.51
C ASP A 104 7.66 -0.55 -8.05
N ALA A 105 6.66 -0.51 -7.17
CA ALA A 105 6.16 0.72 -6.57
C ALA A 105 7.24 1.46 -5.77
N ARG A 106 8.10 0.74 -5.03
CA ARG A 106 9.24 1.34 -4.33
C ARG A 106 10.29 1.92 -5.27
N ARG A 107 10.60 1.21 -6.36
CA ARG A 107 11.53 1.71 -7.40
C ARG A 107 10.97 2.97 -8.05
N GLN A 108 9.68 3.00 -8.35
CA GLN A 108 9.01 4.19 -8.87
C GLN A 108 9.12 5.35 -7.87
N ARG A 109 8.75 5.13 -6.60
CA ARG A 109 8.84 6.16 -5.55
C ARG A 109 10.26 6.72 -5.40
N ARG A 110 11.27 5.86 -5.42
CA ARG A 110 12.68 6.29 -5.38
C ARG A 110 13.04 7.17 -6.58
N ALA A 111 12.62 6.78 -7.77
CA ALA A 111 12.87 7.56 -8.98
C ALA A 111 12.19 8.94 -8.94
N GLU A 112 11.00 9.04 -8.34
CA GLU A 112 10.28 10.30 -8.12
C GLU A 112 10.99 11.21 -7.11
N LEU A 113 11.56 10.65 -6.04
CA LEU A 113 12.22 11.39 -4.97
C LEU A 113 13.63 11.89 -5.32
N ASP A 114 14.36 11.20 -6.21
CA ASP A 114 15.83 11.34 -6.37
C ASP A 114 16.34 12.76 -6.75
N ARG A 115 15.53 13.63 -7.37
CA ARG A 115 15.98 14.96 -7.79
C ARG A 115 16.05 15.93 -6.61
N GLY A 116 17.20 15.94 -5.93
CA GLY A 116 17.52 16.91 -4.89
C GLY A 116 16.89 16.63 -3.54
N LEU A 117 16.44 15.39 -3.28
CA LEU A 117 15.83 14.95 -2.01
C LEU A 117 16.58 15.47 -0.77
N CYS A 118 17.90 15.34 -0.76
CA CYS A 118 18.75 15.73 0.37
C CYS A 118 18.88 17.25 0.57
N ARG A 119 18.37 18.05 -0.37
CA ARG A 119 18.30 19.51 -0.29
C ARG A 119 16.88 20.01 0.02
N GLN A 120 15.88 19.13 -0.03
CA GLN A 120 14.52 19.47 0.33
C GLN A 120 14.40 19.49 1.84
N ARG A 121 14.08 20.67 2.40
CA ARG A 121 14.01 20.88 3.84
C ARG A 121 13.02 19.93 4.50
N ASP A 122 11.84 19.76 3.92
CA ASP A 122 10.77 18.95 4.52
C ASP A 122 11.17 17.49 4.64
N ALA A 123 11.81 16.91 3.61
CA ALA A 123 12.32 15.54 3.65
C ALA A 123 13.36 15.34 4.75
N VAL A 124 14.29 16.30 4.90
CA VAL A 124 15.32 16.25 5.95
C VAL A 124 14.72 16.39 7.35
N GLU A 125 13.75 17.31 7.54
CA GLU A 125 13.10 17.51 8.83
C GLU A 125 12.23 16.30 9.24
N MET A 126 11.52 15.67 8.30
CA MET A 126 10.77 14.44 8.58
C MET A 126 11.70 13.31 9.07
N TYR A 127 12.81 13.08 8.36
CA TYR A 127 13.78 12.06 8.77
C TYR A 127 14.43 12.41 10.11
N ARG A 128 14.72 13.69 10.36
CA ARG A 128 15.26 14.17 11.63
C ARG A 128 14.30 13.88 12.78
N ALA A 129 13.01 14.14 12.64
CA ALA A 129 12.02 13.88 13.68
C ALA A 129 11.96 12.39 14.05
N LEU A 130 12.05 11.49 13.07
CA LEU A 130 12.17 10.05 13.29
C LEU A 130 13.47 9.68 14.01
N ARG A 131 14.59 10.28 13.61
CA ARG A 131 15.88 10.05 14.24
C ARG A 131 15.91 10.48 15.71
N GLU A 132 15.24 11.58 16.05
CA GLU A 132 15.13 12.07 17.43
C GLU A 132 14.33 11.11 18.33
N GLN A 133 13.35 10.39 17.77
CA GLN A 133 12.61 9.33 18.48
C GLN A 133 13.42 8.02 18.59
N GLY A 134 14.26 7.73 17.59
CA GLY A 134 15.14 6.56 17.57
C GLY A 134 14.49 5.29 17.01
N PRO A 135 15.30 4.24 16.77
CA PRO A 135 14.84 3.00 16.12
C PRO A 135 13.76 2.24 16.92
N GLU A 136 13.83 2.25 18.26
CA GLU A 136 12.84 1.54 19.08
C GLU A 136 11.42 2.10 18.92
N ALA A 137 11.29 3.43 18.83
CA ALA A 137 10.00 4.07 18.58
C ALA A 137 9.44 3.69 17.20
N VAL A 138 10.28 3.63 16.16
CA VAL A 138 9.88 3.14 14.83
C VAL A 138 9.35 1.71 14.92
N ARG A 139 10.09 0.83 15.62
CA ARG A 139 9.69 -0.56 15.80
C ARG A 139 8.32 -0.67 16.48
N SER A 140 8.15 0.00 17.61
CA SER A 140 6.92 -0.02 18.39
C SER A 140 5.73 0.54 17.61
N ASN A 141 5.91 1.60 16.84
CA ASN A 141 4.84 2.20 16.03
C ASN A 141 4.40 1.25 14.90
N ILE A 142 5.34 0.56 14.26
CA ILE A 142 5.03 -0.45 13.25
C ILE A 142 4.36 -1.67 13.90
N ASP A 143 4.83 -2.13 15.06
CA ASP A 143 4.19 -3.23 15.79
C ASP A 143 2.72 -2.91 16.15
N ASP A 144 2.46 -1.68 16.63
CA ASP A 144 1.10 -1.24 16.94
C ASP A 144 0.22 -1.15 15.69
N LEU A 145 0.74 -0.57 14.60
CA LEU A 145 0.06 -0.49 13.31
C LEU A 145 -0.36 -1.88 12.80
N LEU A 146 0.52 -2.87 12.92
CA LEU A 146 0.33 -4.23 12.38
C LEU A 146 -0.38 -5.18 13.35
N SER A 147 -0.75 -4.71 14.55
CA SER A 147 -1.33 -5.55 15.61
C SER A 147 -2.70 -6.16 15.30
N ILE A 148 -3.43 -5.62 14.33
CA ILE A 148 -4.76 -6.10 13.91
C ILE A 148 -4.70 -6.50 12.43
N PRO A 149 -4.83 -7.80 12.08
CA PRO A 149 -4.98 -8.26 10.70
C PRO A 149 -6.21 -7.64 10.05
N ARG A 150 -6.03 -6.90 8.95
CA ARG A 150 -7.07 -6.14 8.26
C ARG A 150 -6.64 -5.71 6.86
N GLU A 151 -7.60 -5.39 6.00
CA GLU A 151 -7.34 -4.86 4.66
C GLU A 151 -6.43 -3.63 4.74
N PRO A 152 -5.32 -3.60 4.00
CA PRO A 152 -4.46 -2.43 3.95
C PRO A 152 -5.10 -1.36 3.06
N VAL A 153 -5.50 -0.24 3.65
CA VAL A 153 -6.11 0.89 2.93
C VAL A 153 -5.25 2.15 3.02
N MET A 154 -5.59 3.15 2.21
CA MET A 154 -4.86 4.43 2.15
C MET A 154 -5.32 5.45 3.21
N ASN A 155 -6.58 5.41 3.66
CA ASN A 155 -7.10 6.44 4.57
C ASN A 155 -7.37 5.89 5.97
N PRO A 156 -7.19 6.67 7.04
CA PRO A 156 -6.68 8.04 7.05
C PRO A 156 -5.16 8.11 6.78
N CYS A 157 -4.74 9.17 6.09
CA CYS A 157 -3.34 9.59 5.96
C CYS A 157 -3.19 10.94 6.65
N LEU A 158 -2.63 10.96 7.87
CA LEU A 158 -2.48 12.14 8.75
C LEU A 158 -3.79 12.86 9.09
#